data_AF-A0A2V6PBF0-F1
#
_entry.id   AF-A0A2V6PBF0-F1
#
_cell.length_a   1.000
_cell.length_b   1.000
_cell.length_c   1.000
_cell.angle_alpha   90.00
_cell.angle_beta   90.00
_cell.angle_gamma   90.00
#
_symmetry.space_group_name_H-M   'P 1'
#
loop_
_entity.id
_entity.type
_entity.pdbx_description
1 polymer ?
#
loop_
_entity_poly.entity_id
_entity_poly.type
_entity_poly.pdbx_seq_one_letter_code
_entity_poly.pdbx_strand_id
1 'polypeptide(L)' 'MQKMMPAIVKAKAEPGLWLEQVPVPEVGPDDVLIRTKKASICG' A
#
# COMPACT_ATOMS: atom_id res chain seq x y z
N MET A 1 3.53 18.05 -6.22
CA MET A 1 4.24 16.87 -5.67
C MET A 1 3.20 15.87 -5.24
N GLN A 2 3.23 14.64 -5.77
CA GLN A 2 2.31 13.59 -5.36
C GLN A 2 2.68 13.12 -3.95
N LYS A 3 1.68 12.89 -3.09
CA LYS A 3 1.91 12.34 -1.75
C LYS A 3 2.28 10.86 -1.88
N MET A 4 3.27 10.42 -1.12
CA MET A 4 3.71 9.02 -1.07
C MET A 4 3.26 8.38 0.24
N MET A 5 3.06 7.06 0.24
CA MET A 5 2.72 6.25 1.41
C MET A 5 3.55 4.97 1.46
N PRO A 6 3.87 4.46 2.67
CA PRO A 6 4.51 3.16 2.81
C PRO A 6 3.51 2.05 2.45
N ALA A 7 3.96 1.06 1.68
CA ALA A 7 3.20 -0.13 1.33
C ALA A 7 4.08 -1.38 1.35
N ILE A 8 3.50 -2.50 1.76
CA ILE A 8 4.13 -3.81 1.62
C ILE A 8 3.84 -4.33 0.21
N VAL A 9 4.87 -4.52 -0.61
CA VAL A 9 4.75 -4.92 -2.01
C VAL A 9 5.46 -6.26 -2.27
N LYS A 10 4.96 -7.00 -3.26
CA LYS A 10 5.62 -8.18 -3.80
C LYS A 10 6.49 -7.77 -4.99
N ALA A 11 7.65 -7.17 -4.71
CA ALA A 11 8.54 -6.63 -5.73
C ALA A 11 9.15 -7.71 -6.64
N LYS A 12 9.35 -8.93 -6.13
CA LYS A 12 9.97 -10.04 -6.85
C LYS A 12 9.20 -11.34 -6.65
N ALA A 13 9.27 -12.22 -7.64
CA ALA A 13 8.68 -13.57 -7.62
C ALA A 13 9.51 -14.58 -6.80
N GLU A 14 9.87 -14.22 -5.56
CA GLU A 14 10.66 -15.04 -4.63
C GLU A 14 10.13 -14.89 -3.20
N PRO A 15 10.43 -15.79 -2.25
CA PRO A 15 9.99 -15.64 -0.86
C PRO A 15 10.39 -14.28 -0.26
N GLY A 16 9.43 -13.61 0.40
CA GLY A 16 9.61 -12.27 0.96
C GLY A 16 8.58 -11.25 0.49
N LEU A 17 8.58 -10.11 1.19
CA LEU A 17 7.81 -8.90 0.92
C LEU A 17 8.69 -7.68 1.25
N TRP A 18 8.45 -6.56 0.59
CA TRP A 18 9.28 -5.35 0.71
C TRP A 18 8.44 -4.15 1.13
N LEU A 19 9.00 -3.28 1.98
CA LEU A 19 8.37 -2.01 2.33
C LEU A 19 8.87 -0.94 1.37
N GLU A 20 7.96 -0.37 0.58
CA GLU A 20 8.28 0.64 -0.43
C GLU A 20 7.41 1.89 -0.29
N GLN A 21 7.89 3.01 -0.82
CA GLN A 21 7.12 4.23 -0.93
C GLN A 21 6.38 4.23 -2.27
N VAL A 22 5.05 4.18 -2.21
CA VAL A 22 4.16 4.20 -3.39
C VAL A 22 3.34 5.49 -3.40
N PRO A 23 2.87 5.98 -4.56
CA PRO A 23 1.97 7.13 -4.60
C PRO A 23 0.67 6.83 -3.87
N VAL A 24 0.13 7.83 -3.18
CA VAL A 24 -1.23 7.77 -2.63
C VAL A 24 -2.21 7.72 -3.80
N PRO A 25 -3.20 6.80 -3.78
CA PRO A 25 -4.14 6.64 -4.90
C PRO A 25 -5.02 7.89 -5.08
N GLU A 26 -5.49 8.09 -6.31
CA GLU A 26 -6.58 9.02 -6.60
C GLU A 26 -7.90 8.42 -6.09
N VAL A 27 -8.77 9.26 -5.53
CA VAL A 27 -10.01 8.85 -4.88
C VAL A 27 -11.17 9.30 -5.77
N GLY A 28 -11.95 8.35 -6.29
CA GLY A 28 -13.13 8.63 -7.09
C GLY A 28 -14.33 9.13 -6.25
N PRO A 29 -15.45 9.46 -6.89
CA PRO A 29 -16.64 10.02 -6.22
C PRO A 29 -17.22 9.12 -5.12
N ASP A 30 -17.13 7.80 -5.29
CA ASP A 30 -17.70 6.80 -4.38
C ASP A 30 -16.63 6.04 -3.57
N ASP A 31 -15.37 6.47 -3.66
CA ASP A 31 -14.26 5.86 -2.94
C ASP A 31 -14.04 6.51 -1.58
N VAL A 32 -13.47 5.75 -0.66
CA VAL A 32 -12.99 6.26 0.63
C VAL A 32 -11.51 5.96 0.81
N LEU A 33 -10.75 6.97 1.25
CA LEU A 33 -9.35 6.80 1.58
C LEU A 33 -9.19 6.41 3.05
N ILE A 34 -8.77 5.17 3.29
CA ILE A 34 -8.60 4.61 4.64
C ILE A 34 -7.14 4.66 5.06
N ARG A 35 -6.87 5.19 6.27
CA ARG A 35 -5.54 5.08 6.91
C ARG A 35 -5.44 3.78 7.71
N THR A 36 -4.77 2.78 7.14
CA THR A 36 -4.47 1.52 7.83
C THR A 36 -3.59 1.75 9.06
N LYS A 37 -4.07 1.35 10.24
CA LYS A 37 -3.30 1.44 11.50
C LYS A 37 -2.55 0.15 11.82
N LYS A 38 -3.15 -0.99 11.47
CA LYS A 38 -2.64 -2.35 11.70
C LYS A 38 -3.14 -3.23 10.55
N ALA A 39 -2.31 -4.18 10.13
CA ALA A 39 -2.66 -5.21 9.17
C ALA A 39 -2.05 -6.53 9.64
N SER A 40 -2.65 -7.63 9.20
CA SER A 40 -2.18 -8.99 9.49
C SER A 40 -1.97 -9.71 8.15
N ILE A 41 -1.05 -10.67 8.15
CA ILE A 41 -0.86 -11.57 7.00
C ILE A 41 -1.76 -12.79 7.26
N CYS A 42 -2.69 -13.06 6.34
CA CYS A 42 -3.36 -14.36 6.32
C CYS A 42 -2.46 -15.38 5.61
N GLY A 43 -2.49 -16.60 6.10
CA GLY A 43 -1.89 -17.78 5.48
C GLY A 43 -2.97 -18.83 5.34
#